data_AF-A0A1Y4APR4-F1
#
_entry.id   AF-A0A1Y4APR4-F1
#
_cell.length_a   1.000
_cell.length_b   1.000
_cell.length_c   1.000
_cell.angle_alpha   90.00
_cell.angle_beta   90.00
_cell.angle_gamma   90.00
#
_symmetry.space_group_name_H-M   'P 1'
#
loop_
_entity.id
_entity.type
_entity.pdbx_description
1 polymer ?
#
loop_
_entity_poly.entity_id
_entity_poly.type
_entity_poly.pdbx_seq_one_letter_code
_entity_poly.pdbx_strand_id
1 'polypeptide(L)'
;MNYDETVEKVMIFLKERKVCSNSRKSHRECYDSLKLFMLQENKVYSSDVREAWFAYLQAAVPKQRYDIWIKYAYQLEEMEITGTISDRTLYLNRSLYKKLPEQWKKELDHYLESCGQNYTNCTFESMRRNCSEALLIMDEMGISTIQEIDYKIIIRLINSKMYCTNKKNSRY
;
A
#
# COMPACT_ATOMS: atom_id res chain seq x y z
N MET A 1 7.20 5.74 -18.33
CA MET A 1 7.12 6.68 -17.19
C MET A 1 8.21 7.71 -17.30
N ASN A 2 7.87 8.99 -17.21
CA ASN A 2 8.86 10.05 -17.05
C ASN A 2 9.25 10.14 -15.57
N TYR A 3 10.27 9.36 -15.18
CA TYR A 3 10.58 9.11 -13.77
C TYR A 3 10.72 10.39 -12.92
N ASP A 4 11.49 11.35 -13.41
CA ASP A 4 11.77 12.59 -12.66
C ASP A 4 10.53 13.46 -12.52
N GLU A 5 9.69 13.52 -13.55
CA GLU A 5 8.42 14.24 -13.51
C GLU A 5 7.43 13.58 -12.55
N THR A 6 7.32 12.25 -12.58
CA THR A 6 6.45 11.50 -11.67
C THR A 6 6.90 11.66 -10.21
N VAL A 7 8.22 11.63 -9.94
CA VAL A 7 8.77 11.89 -8.61
C VAL A 7 8.38 13.29 -8.14
N GLU A 8 8.51 14.32 -8.97
CA GLU A 8 8.15 15.68 -8.58
C GLU A 8 6.64 15.81 -8.30
N LYS A 9 5.78 15.18 -9.11
CA LYS A 9 4.33 15.09 -8.84
C LYS A 9 4.04 14.46 -7.49
N VAL A 10 4.71 13.35 -7.13
CA VAL A 10 4.59 12.76 -5.79
C VAL A 10 5.02 13.76 -4.72
N MET A 11 6.17 14.41 -4.87
CA MET A 11 6.68 15.33 -3.86
C MET A 11 5.76 16.53 -3.60
N ILE A 12 5.13 17.06 -4.66
CA ILE A 12 4.09 18.09 -4.58
C ILE A 12 2.85 17.55 -3.85
N PHE A 13 2.34 16.40 -4.28
CA PHE A 13 1.17 15.76 -3.67
C PHE A 13 1.35 15.52 -2.16
N LEU A 14 2.51 14.98 -1.75
CA LEU A 14 2.82 14.77 -0.32
C LEU A 14 2.79 16.08 0.47
N LYS A 15 3.24 17.19 -0.13
CA LYS A 15 3.22 18.52 0.50
C LYS A 15 1.78 19.03 0.66
N GLU A 16 0.94 18.87 -0.36
CA GLU A 16 -0.47 19.26 -0.34
C GLU A 16 -1.27 18.46 0.70
N ARG A 17 -0.99 17.15 0.83
CA ARG A 17 -1.58 16.26 1.84
C ARG A 17 -0.99 16.44 3.24
N LYS A 18 -0.18 17.49 3.45
CA LYS A 18 0.45 17.86 4.73
C LYS A 18 1.26 16.71 5.36
N VAL A 19 1.89 15.88 4.54
CA VAL A 19 2.80 14.83 5.02
C VAL A 19 4.03 15.50 5.66
N CYS A 20 4.44 14.98 6.83
CA CYS A 20 5.49 15.59 7.62
C CYS A 20 6.83 15.64 6.85
N SER A 21 7.68 16.63 7.18
CA SER A 21 8.96 16.87 6.52
C SER A 21 9.87 15.64 6.52
N ASN A 22 9.95 14.93 7.65
CA ASN A 22 10.77 13.71 7.77
C ASN A 22 10.28 12.60 6.84
N SER A 23 8.97 12.41 6.73
CA SER A 23 8.40 11.43 5.81
C SER A 23 8.69 11.83 4.36
N ARG A 24 8.49 13.11 3.98
CA ARG A 24 8.83 13.61 2.64
C ARG A 24 10.32 13.44 2.31
N LYS A 25 11.22 13.69 3.27
CA LYS A 25 12.66 13.42 3.09
C LYS A 25 12.92 11.94 2.83
N SER A 26 12.27 11.04 3.58
CA SER A 26 12.40 9.59 3.39
C SER A 26 11.87 9.11 2.02
N HIS A 27 10.80 9.71 1.49
CA HIS A 27 10.34 9.44 0.12
C HIS A 27 11.39 9.87 -0.91
N ARG A 28 11.96 11.06 -0.75
CA ARG A 28 13.01 11.54 -1.66
C ARG A 28 14.24 10.64 -1.63
N GLU A 29 14.73 10.24 -0.46
CA GLU A 29 15.83 9.28 -0.33
C GLU A 29 15.55 7.95 -1.02
N CYS A 30 14.31 7.46 -0.92
CA CYS A 30 13.85 6.24 -1.59
C CYS A 30 13.91 6.39 -3.12
N TYR A 31 13.38 7.49 -3.67
CA TYR A 31 13.38 7.74 -5.11
C TYR A 31 14.79 8.03 -5.66
N ASP A 32 15.62 8.75 -4.92
CA ASP A 32 17.02 8.96 -5.29
C ASP A 32 17.79 7.64 -5.33
N SER A 33 17.53 6.73 -4.37
CA SER A 33 18.15 5.39 -4.36
C SER A 33 17.74 4.55 -5.57
N LEU A 34 16.46 4.56 -5.94
CA LEU A 34 15.98 3.87 -7.13
C LEU A 34 16.54 4.50 -8.42
N LYS A 35 16.62 5.84 -8.49
CA LYS A 35 17.25 6.54 -9.62
C LYS A 35 18.71 6.14 -9.79
N LEU A 36 19.48 6.10 -8.70
CA LEU A 36 20.87 5.66 -8.72
C LEU A 36 21.01 4.22 -9.23
N PHE A 37 20.14 3.31 -8.75
CA PHE A 37 20.12 1.93 -9.22
C PHE A 37 19.87 1.84 -10.74
N MET A 38 18.88 2.60 -11.25
CA MET A 38 18.59 2.66 -12.68
C MET A 38 19.77 3.18 -13.52
N LEU A 39 20.45 4.21 -13.03
CA LEU A 39 21.63 4.79 -13.69
C LEU A 39 22.80 3.80 -13.72
N GLN A 40 23.05 3.08 -12.62
CA GLN A 40 24.11 2.08 -12.53
C GLN A 40 23.86 0.90 -13.47
N GLU A 41 22.61 0.48 -13.60
CA GLU A 41 22.21 -0.60 -14.48
C GLU A 41 22.02 -0.18 -15.95
N ASN A 42 22.15 1.13 -16.25
CA ASN A 42 21.82 1.74 -17.53
C ASN A 42 20.42 1.33 -18.05
N LYS A 43 19.43 1.34 -17.15
CA LYS A 43 18.04 0.96 -17.43
C LYS A 43 17.09 2.14 -17.22
N VAL A 44 16.00 2.12 -17.96
CA VAL A 44 14.84 3.00 -17.72
C VAL A 44 13.90 2.30 -16.75
N TYR A 45 13.11 3.07 -16.00
CA TYR A 45 12.14 2.51 -15.06
C TYR A 45 11.17 1.53 -15.73
N SER A 46 11.02 0.36 -15.11
CA SER A 46 10.01 -0.66 -15.41
C SER A 46 9.68 -1.46 -14.15
N SER A 47 8.61 -2.25 -14.18
CA SER A 47 8.29 -3.17 -13.09
C SER A 47 9.43 -4.15 -12.80
N ASP A 48 10.12 -4.63 -13.84
CA ASP A 48 11.22 -5.58 -13.69
C ASP A 48 12.44 -4.94 -13.02
N VAL A 49 12.70 -3.67 -13.35
CA VAL A 49 13.75 -2.87 -12.70
C VAL A 49 13.41 -2.62 -11.24
N ARG A 50 12.15 -2.32 -10.92
CA ARG A 50 11.66 -2.17 -9.53
C ARG A 50 11.85 -3.46 -8.73
N GLU A 51 11.48 -4.62 -9.28
CA GLU A 51 11.65 -5.92 -8.61
C GLU A 51 13.14 -6.26 -8.40
N ALA A 52 14.00 -5.97 -9.40
CA ALA A 52 15.44 -6.12 -9.24
C ALA A 52 16.00 -5.21 -8.13
N TRP A 53 15.52 -3.97 -8.08
CA TRP A 53 15.89 -3.03 -7.01
C TRP A 53 15.40 -3.48 -5.64
N PHE A 54 14.19 -4.07 -5.54
CA PHE A 54 13.71 -4.65 -4.28
C PHE A 54 14.61 -5.78 -3.79
N ALA A 55 15.05 -6.68 -4.69
CA ALA A 55 15.99 -7.73 -4.34
C ALA A 55 17.32 -7.17 -3.82
N TYR A 56 17.82 -6.10 -4.45
CA TYR A 56 19.00 -5.37 -3.99
C TYR A 56 18.79 -4.74 -2.60
N LEU A 57 17.70 -4.01 -2.40
CA LEU A 57 17.40 -3.35 -1.12
C LEU A 57 17.29 -4.33 0.04
N GLN A 58 16.73 -5.52 -0.20
CA GLN A 58 16.54 -6.52 0.84
C GLN A 58 17.87 -6.92 1.51
N ALA A 59 18.98 -6.87 0.77
CA ALA A 59 20.32 -7.09 1.30
C ALA A 59 21.01 -5.81 1.79
N ALA A 60 20.69 -4.65 1.20
CA ALA A 60 21.43 -3.41 1.40
C ALA A 60 20.92 -2.53 2.56
N VAL A 61 19.66 -2.64 2.97
CA VAL A 61 19.06 -1.77 3.99
C VAL A 61 18.39 -2.53 5.14
N PRO A 62 18.25 -1.93 6.33
CA PRO A 62 17.49 -2.54 7.43
C PRO A 62 16.05 -2.88 7.01
N LYS A 63 15.52 -3.99 7.51
CA LYS A 63 14.17 -4.49 7.19
C LYS A 63 13.07 -3.44 7.33
N GLN A 64 13.12 -2.62 8.39
CA GLN A 64 12.14 -1.55 8.60
C GLN A 64 12.16 -0.51 7.46
N ARG A 65 13.35 -0.16 6.96
CA ARG A 65 13.50 0.77 5.84
C ARG A 65 13.02 0.12 4.54
N TYR A 66 13.39 -1.14 4.31
CA TYR A 66 12.90 -1.94 3.19
C TYR A 66 11.36 -1.96 3.12
N ASP A 67 10.70 -2.34 4.21
CA ASP A 67 9.23 -2.45 4.29
C ASP A 67 8.50 -1.12 4.01
N ILE A 68 9.16 0.01 4.24
CA ILE A 68 8.64 1.35 3.93
C ILE A 68 8.91 1.72 2.48
N TRP A 69 10.14 1.53 2.01
CA TRP A 69 10.57 1.94 0.67
C TRP A 69 9.86 1.17 -0.46
N ILE A 70 9.53 -0.11 -0.26
CA ILE A 70 8.70 -0.84 -1.22
C ILE A 70 7.34 -0.17 -1.43
N LYS A 71 6.76 0.41 -0.37
CA LYS A 71 5.46 1.08 -0.45
C LYS A 71 5.57 2.41 -1.17
N TYR A 72 6.63 3.17 -0.92
CA TYR A 72 6.90 4.41 -1.66
C TYR A 72 7.09 4.13 -3.16
N ALA A 73 7.77 3.05 -3.53
CA ALA A 73 7.89 2.68 -4.93
C ALA A 73 6.53 2.37 -5.58
N TYR A 74 5.61 1.71 -4.87
CA TYR A 74 4.25 1.51 -5.37
C TYR A 74 3.43 2.80 -5.43
N GLN A 75 3.61 3.73 -4.49
CA GLN A 75 2.97 5.06 -4.57
C GLN A 75 3.43 5.86 -5.79
N LEU A 76 4.68 5.70 -6.22
CA LEU A 76 5.18 6.31 -7.45
C LEU A 76 4.43 5.79 -8.68
N GLU A 77 4.20 4.48 -8.74
CA GLU A 77 3.42 3.85 -9.83
C GLU A 77 1.94 4.24 -9.77
N GLU A 78 1.38 4.32 -8.57
CA GLU A 78 0.00 4.77 -8.35
C GLU A 78 -0.19 6.21 -8.86
N MET A 79 0.78 7.09 -8.57
CA MET A 79 0.80 8.46 -9.09
C MET A 79 0.90 8.49 -10.63
N GLU A 80 1.74 7.65 -11.23
CA GLU A 80 1.86 7.57 -12.69
C GLU A 80 0.55 7.11 -13.35
N ILE A 81 -0.12 6.11 -12.76
CA ILE A 81 -1.31 5.49 -13.34
C ILE A 81 -2.56 6.34 -13.12
N THR A 82 -2.71 6.92 -11.93
CA THR A 82 -3.97 7.54 -11.48
C THR A 82 -3.88 9.06 -11.31
N GLY A 83 -2.67 9.63 -11.29
CA GLY A 83 -2.46 11.04 -10.96
C GLY A 83 -2.66 11.38 -9.49
N THR A 84 -2.85 10.39 -8.61
CA THR A 84 -3.04 10.56 -7.17
C THR A 84 -2.43 9.40 -6.38
N ILE A 85 -2.40 9.50 -5.04
CA ILE A 85 -2.01 8.42 -4.14
C ILE A 85 -3.13 8.25 -3.10
N SER A 86 -3.65 7.04 -2.98
CA SER A 86 -4.68 6.70 -2.00
C SER A 86 -4.22 6.91 -0.55
N ASP A 87 -5.15 7.29 0.32
CA ASP A 87 -4.91 7.33 1.78
C ASP A 87 -4.51 5.97 2.36
N ARG A 88 -4.96 4.89 1.73
CA ARG A 88 -4.58 3.51 2.06
C ARG A 88 -3.07 3.32 1.95
N THR A 89 -2.44 3.85 0.91
CA THR A 89 -1.00 3.70 0.65
C THR A 89 -0.20 4.85 1.26
N LEU A 90 -0.77 6.05 1.41
CA LEU A 90 -0.09 7.26 1.90
C LEU A 90 0.30 7.23 3.39
N TYR A 91 -0.66 6.99 4.28
CA TYR A 91 -0.44 7.10 5.73
C TYR A 91 0.05 5.79 6.36
N LEU A 92 1.30 5.41 6.08
CA LEU A 92 1.87 4.12 6.49
C LEU A 92 1.94 3.86 8.00
N ASN A 93 1.89 4.92 8.80
CA ASN A 93 1.90 4.87 10.26
C ASN A 93 0.51 4.67 10.89
N ARG A 94 -0.58 4.80 10.11
CA ARG A 94 -1.94 4.56 10.58
C ARG A 94 -2.34 3.12 10.26
N SER A 95 -2.95 2.44 11.22
CA SER A 95 -3.59 1.15 10.95
C SER A 95 -4.68 1.33 9.90
N LEU A 96 -4.90 0.30 9.07
CA LEU A 96 -5.91 0.34 8.01
C LEU A 96 -7.31 0.64 8.59
N TYR A 97 -7.62 0.07 9.74
CA TYR A 97 -8.86 0.37 10.48
C TYR A 97 -9.04 1.87 10.77
N LYS A 98 -7.97 2.57 11.18
CA LYS A 98 -8.04 4.02 11.46
C LYS A 98 -8.26 4.86 10.19
N LYS A 99 -8.04 4.29 9.01
CA LYS A 99 -8.25 4.97 7.72
C LYS A 99 -9.67 4.76 7.19
N LEU A 100 -10.42 3.82 7.74
CA LEU A 100 -11.78 3.56 7.28
C LEU A 100 -12.70 4.76 7.53
N PRO A 101 -13.63 5.03 6.61
CA PRO A 101 -14.82 5.81 6.89
C PRO A 101 -15.58 5.26 8.10
N GLU A 102 -16.25 6.15 8.83
CA GLU A 102 -16.90 5.79 10.10
C GLU A 102 -18.00 4.74 9.93
N GLN A 103 -18.71 4.77 8.79
CA GLN A 103 -19.70 3.75 8.45
C GLN A 103 -19.07 2.36 8.34
N TRP A 104 -17.96 2.23 7.62
CA TRP A 104 -17.25 0.96 7.48
C TRP A 104 -16.69 0.43 8.79
N LYS A 105 -16.29 1.31 9.71
CA LYS A 105 -15.88 0.87 11.06
C LYS A 105 -17.04 0.24 11.82
N LYS A 106 -18.21 0.87 11.81
CA LYS A 106 -19.41 0.36 12.49
C LYS A 106 -19.81 -1.03 11.99
N GLU A 107 -19.85 -1.21 10.67
CA GLU A 107 -20.16 -2.50 10.06
C GLU A 107 -19.11 -3.57 10.42
N LEU A 108 -17.83 -3.20 10.39
CA LEU A 108 -16.74 -4.11 10.74
C LEU A 108 -16.77 -4.50 12.22
N ASP A 109 -16.96 -3.53 13.13
CA ASP A 109 -17.01 -3.80 14.56
C ASP A 109 -18.21 -4.68 14.91
N HIS A 110 -19.37 -4.43 14.30
CA HIS A 110 -20.54 -5.30 14.45
C HIS A 110 -20.27 -6.74 14.01
N TYR A 111 -19.64 -6.94 12.83
CA TYR A 111 -19.24 -8.26 12.37
C TYR A 111 -18.25 -8.93 13.32
N LEU A 112 -17.22 -8.21 13.77
CA LEU A 112 -16.20 -8.75 14.65
C LEU A 112 -16.76 -9.12 16.03
N GLU A 113 -17.66 -8.31 16.59
CA GLU A 113 -18.38 -8.62 17.85
C GLU A 113 -19.17 -9.93 17.72
N SER A 114 -19.87 -10.14 16.60
CA SER A 114 -20.61 -11.38 16.35
C SER A 114 -19.72 -12.63 16.31
N CYS A 115 -18.43 -12.44 16.00
CA CYS A 115 -17.44 -13.51 15.92
C CYS A 115 -16.68 -13.78 17.23
N GLY A 116 -16.79 -12.88 18.23
CA GLY A 116 -15.87 -12.77 19.36
C GLY A 116 -15.79 -13.99 20.27
N GLN A 117 -16.80 -14.85 20.31
CA GLN A 117 -16.79 -16.06 21.14
C GLN A 117 -15.88 -17.17 20.59
N ASN A 118 -15.51 -17.12 19.30
CA ASN A 118 -14.83 -18.21 18.61
C ASN A 118 -13.34 -17.95 18.32
N TYR A 119 -12.82 -16.77 18.68
CA TYR A 119 -11.50 -16.32 18.24
C TYR A 119 -10.59 -15.89 19.36
N THR A 120 -9.29 -16.16 19.17
CA THR A 120 -8.24 -15.56 20.01
C THR A 120 -8.07 -14.08 19.66
N ASN A 121 -7.53 -13.29 20.59
CA ASN A 121 -7.18 -11.88 20.35
C ASN A 121 -6.29 -11.70 19.10
N CYS A 122 -5.35 -12.63 18.86
CA CYS A 122 -4.49 -12.58 17.67
C CYS A 122 -5.27 -12.76 16.36
N THR A 123 -6.24 -13.67 16.34
CA THR A 123 -7.14 -13.88 15.20
C THR A 123 -8.01 -12.64 14.98
N PHE A 124 -8.51 -12.04 16.05
CA PHE A 124 -9.34 -10.85 16.01
C PHE A 124 -8.62 -9.64 15.38
N GLU A 125 -7.39 -9.34 15.82
CA GLU A 125 -6.60 -8.26 15.23
C GLU A 125 -6.24 -8.52 13.77
N SER A 126 -5.99 -9.79 13.41
CA SER A 126 -5.72 -10.18 12.02
C SER A 126 -6.95 -9.98 11.14
N MET A 127 -8.13 -10.38 11.61
CA MET A 127 -9.39 -10.15 10.91
C MET A 127 -9.68 -8.67 10.76
N ARG A 128 -9.58 -7.88 11.84
CA ARG A 128 -9.77 -6.43 11.78
C ARG A 128 -8.87 -5.81 10.73
N ARG A 129 -7.58 -6.17 10.71
CA ARG A 129 -6.62 -5.66 9.72
C ARG A 129 -7.03 -6.02 8.29
N ASN A 130 -7.28 -7.31 8.02
CA ASN A 130 -7.58 -7.81 6.67
C ASN A 130 -8.91 -7.26 6.15
N CYS A 131 -9.95 -7.26 6.97
CA CYS A 131 -11.24 -6.69 6.61
C CYS A 131 -11.14 -5.18 6.38
N SER A 132 -10.36 -4.46 7.19
CA SER A 132 -10.14 -3.02 6.96
C SER A 132 -9.47 -2.75 5.62
N GLU A 133 -8.53 -3.59 5.21
CA GLU A 133 -7.91 -3.46 3.90
C GLU A 133 -8.92 -3.67 2.76
N ALA A 134 -9.76 -4.69 2.88
CA ALA A 134 -10.79 -5.00 1.90
C ALA A 134 -11.80 -3.86 1.75
N LEU A 135 -12.28 -3.35 2.88
CA LEU A 135 -13.26 -2.27 2.93
C LEU A 135 -12.69 -0.95 2.37
N LEU A 136 -11.41 -0.64 2.61
CA LEU A 136 -10.77 0.52 1.98
C LEU A 136 -10.71 0.39 0.46
N ILE A 137 -10.44 -0.80 -0.06
CA ILE A 137 -10.42 -1.03 -1.52
C ILE A 137 -11.84 -0.88 -2.10
N MET A 138 -12.85 -1.39 -1.41
CA MET A 138 -14.24 -1.23 -1.82
C MET A 138 -14.66 0.24 -1.82
N ASP A 139 -14.27 1.00 -0.79
CA ASP A 139 -14.49 2.44 -0.70
C ASP A 139 -13.82 3.20 -1.85
N GLU A 140 -12.58 2.84 -2.20
CA GLU A 140 -11.87 3.35 -3.38
C GLU A 140 -12.57 3.00 -4.71
N MET A 141 -13.33 1.90 -4.75
CA MET A 141 -14.16 1.52 -5.90
C MET A 141 -15.50 2.28 -5.94
N GLY A 142 -15.76 3.16 -4.97
CA GLY A 142 -17.01 3.90 -4.83
C GLY A 142 -18.13 3.14 -4.13
N ILE A 143 -17.81 2.01 -3.48
CA ILE A 143 -18.78 1.20 -2.75
C ILE A 143 -18.95 1.77 -1.35
N SER A 144 -20.19 2.08 -0.99
CA SER A 144 -20.51 2.74 0.28
C SER A 144 -21.28 1.88 1.27
N THR A 145 -21.86 0.77 0.80
CA THR A 145 -22.69 -0.14 1.61
C THR A 145 -22.46 -1.60 1.23
N ILE A 146 -22.76 -2.52 2.15
CA ILE A 146 -22.63 -3.97 1.92
C ILE A 146 -23.59 -4.46 0.83
N GLN A 147 -24.76 -3.81 0.71
CA GLN A 147 -25.81 -4.17 -0.26
C GLN A 147 -25.38 -3.95 -1.72
N GLU A 148 -24.40 -3.09 -1.95
CA GLU A 148 -23.81 -2.83 -3.26
C GLU A 148 -22.83 -3.93 -3.68
N ILE A 149 -22.37 -4.79 -2.76
CA ILE A 149 -21.36 -5.81 -3.04
C ILE A 149 -21.98 -6.96 -3.86
N ASP A 150 -21.57 -7.03 -5.13
CA ASP A 150 -21.87 -8.12 -6.04
C ASP A 150 -20.63 -8.98 -6.33
N TYR A 151 -20.83 -10.05 -7.11
CA TYR A 151 -19.74 -10.95 -7.49
C TYR A 151 -18.63 -10.25 -8.30
N LYS A 152 -18.95 -9.22 -9.08
CA LYS A 152 -17.96 -8.48 -9.87
C LYS A 152 -17.04 -7.66 -8.97
N ILE A 153 -17.58 -7.05 -7.93
CA ILE A 153 -16.81 -6.32 -6.91
C ILE A 153 -15.87 -7.28 -6.18
N ILE A 154 -16.33 -8.47 -5.82
CA ILE A 154 -15.49 -9.50 -5.20
C ILE A 154 -14.34 -9.92 -6.13
N ILE A 155 -14.60 -10.14 -7.41
CA ILE A 155 -13.52 -10.45 -8.38
C ILE A 155 -12.51 -9.30 -8.48
N ARG A 156 -13.00 -8.05 -8.56
CA ARG A 156 -12.12 -6.87 -8.60
C ARG A 156 -11.27 -6.76 -7.34
N LEU A 157 -11.84 -7.08 -6.18
CA LEU A 157 -11.11 -7.11 -4.91
C LEU A 157 -9.99 -8.15 -4.94
N ILE A 158 -10.29 -9.39 -5.35
CA ILE A 158 -9.29 -10.47 -5.47
C ILE A 158 -8.15 -10.05 -6.40
N ASN A 159 -8.49 -9.43 -7.54
CA ASN A 159 -7.52 -8.98 -8.54
C ASN A 159 -6.72 -7.73 -8.11
N SER A 160 -7.19 -6.96 -7.11
CA SER A 160 -6.47 -5.80 -6.58
C SER A 160 -5.22 -6.16 -5.77
N LYS A 161 -4.84 -7.45 -5.73
CA LYS A 161 -3.69 -8.01 -5.02
C LYS A 161 -3.75 -7.80 -3.51
N MET A 162 -4.94 -7.91 -2.91
CA MET A 162 -5.11 -8.11 -1.45
C MET A 162 -4.23 -9.23 -0.87
N TYR A 163 -3.67 -10.12 -1.71
CA TYR A 163 -2.89 -11.29 -1.30
C TYR A 163 -1.53 -11.44 -1.98
N CYS A 164 -0.86 -10.37 -2.41
CA CYS A 164 0.55 -10.51 -2.82
C CYS A 164 1.51 -10.29 -1.64
N THR A 165 1.39 -11.12 -0.60
CA THR A 165 2.63 -11.58 0.04
C THR A 165 3.21 -12.61 -0.92
N ASN A 166 4.18 -12.21 -1.74
CA ASN A 166 5.07 -13.17 -2.40
C ASN A 166 5.95 -13.84 -1.33
N LYS A 167 5.36 -14.56 -0.38
CA LYS A 167 6.07 -15.63 0.30
C LYS A 167 6.14 -16.79 -0.68
N LYS A 168 7.12 -16.72 -1.58
CA LYS A 168 7.79 -17.96 -1.98
C LYS A 168 8.38 -18.54 -0.70
N ASN A 169 7.62 -19.38 -0.01
CA ASN A 169 8.17 -20.31 0.95
C ASN A 169 9.06 -21.27 0.13
N SER A 170 10.29 -20.82 -0.12
CA SER A 170 11.40 -21.68 -0.46
C SER A 170 11.59 -22.59 0.75
N ARG A 171 10.99 -23.77 0.67
CA ARG A 171 11.33 -24.92 1.51
C ARG A 171 12.84 -25.13 1.43
N TYR A 172 13.50 -25.08 2.57
CA TYR A 172 14.61 -25.96 2.92
C TYR A 172 14.42 -26.33 4.39
#